data_AF-A0A8S4G8Z3-F1
#
_entry.id   AF-A0A8S4G8Z3-F1
#
_cell.length_a   1.000
_cell.length_b   1.000
_cell.length_c   1.000
_cell.angle_alpha   90.00
_cell.angle_beta   90.00
_cell.angle_gamma   90.00
#
_symmetry.space_group_name_H-M   'P 1'
#
loop_
_entity.id
_entity.type
_entity.pdbx_description
1 polymer ?
#
loop_
_entity_poly.entity_id
_entity_poly.type
_entity_poly.pdbx_seq_one_letter_code
_entity_poly.pdbx_strand_id
1 'polypeptide(L)' 'MAHVDYEGGGCKFLRYDCSVRDTRQGWLLMHPGRVTHYHEGLQVTNGTRYIMISFVDP' A
#
# COMPACT_ATOMS: atom_id res chain seq x y z
N MET A 1 -3.52 10.82 -14.49
CA MET A 1 -4.68 10.04 -14.00
C MET A 1 -4.09 9.00 -13.06
N ALA A 2 -4.63 8.83 -11.85
CA ALA A 2 -4.21 7.68 -11.04
C ALA A 2 -4.64 6.42 -11.80
N HIS A 3 -3.78 5.40 -11.88
CA HIS A 3 -4.08 4.07 -12.48
C HIS A 3 -4.02 3.93 -14.00
N VAL A 4 -2.99 4.45 -14.68
CA VAL A 4 -2.76 4.09 -16.10
C VAL A 4 -2.20 2.66 -16.24
N ASP A 5 -1.45 2.17 -15.24
CA ASP A 5 -0.63 0.95 -15.37
C ASP A 5 -1.23 -0.30 -14.69
N TYR A 6 -2.22 -0.14 -13.81
CA TYR A 6 -2.77 -1.25 -13.02
C TYR A 6 -4.18 -0.95 -12.47
N GLU A 7 -4.93 -2.02 -12.16
CA GLU A 7 -6.20 -1.98 -11.43
C GLU A 7 -6.11 -2.74 -10.09
N GLY A 8 -6.89 -2.30 -9.11
CA GLY A 8 -6.87 -2.86 -7.76
C GLY A 8 -5.60 -2.49 -6.97
N GLY A 9 -5.20 -3.35 -6.04
CA GLY A 9 -4.04 -3.13 -5.18
C GLY A 9 -4.30 -2.20 -4.00
N GLY A 10 -3.21 -1.83 -3.31
CA GLY A 10 -3.24 -1.00 -2.10
C GLY A 10 -2.78 -1.78 -0.86
N CYS A 11 -3.08 -1.22 0.31
CA CYS A 11 -2.72 -1.78 1.61
C CYS A 11 -3.93 -1.73 2.54
N LYS A 12 -4.21 -2.81 3.27
CA LYS A 12 -5.23 -2.81 4.33
C LYS A 12 -4.56 -2.94 5.69
N PHE A 13 -4.81 -1.98 6.58
CA PHE A 13 -4.44 -2.07 7.97
C PHE A 13 -5.56 -2.75 8.77
N LEU A 14 -5.33 -4.02 9.11
CA LEU A 14 -6.34 -4.95 9.62
C LEU A 14 -6.94 -4.49 10.96
N ARG A 15 -6.11 -3.95 11.86
CA ARG A 15 -6.54 -3.49 13.18
C ARG A 15 -7.42 -2.25 13.16
N TYR A 16 -7.44 -1.54 12.03
CA TYR A 16 -8.16 -0.28 11.88
C TYR A 16 -9.29 -0.37 10.85
N ASP A 17 -9.50 -1.55 10.25
CA ASP A 17 -10.36 -1.76 9.07
C ASP A 17 -10.20 -0.67 7.99
N CYS A 18 -8.97 -0.21 7.81
CA CYS A 18 -8.65 0.93 6.94
C CYS A 18 -7.90 0.45 5.70
N SER A 19 -8.45 0.75 4.53
CA SER A 19 -7.80 0.45 3.25
C SER A 19 -7.26 1.72 2.63
N VAL A 20 -5.95 1.74 2.34
CA VAL A 20 -5.30 2.76 1.53
C VAL A 20 -5.25 2.25 0.10
N ARG A 21 -6.13 2.82 -0.73
CA ARG A 21 -6.22 2.57 -2.17
C ARG A 21 -5.82 3.84 -2.92
N ASP A 22 -5.61 3.70 -4.22
CA ASP A 22 -5.43 4.82 -5.12
C ASP A 22 -4.31 5.80 -4.74
N THR A 23 -3.22 5.24 -4.18
CA THR A 23 -2.01 5.98 -3.84
C THR A 23 -1.46 6.68 -5.09
N ARG A 24 -1.30 8.01 -5.01
CA ARG A 24 -0.77 8.82 -6.10
C ARG A 24 0.70 8.47 -6.35
N GLN A 25 1.10 8.40 -7.63
CA GLN A 25 2.51 8.23 -7.98
C GLN A 25 3.35 9.36 -7.38
N GLY A 26 4.50 9.00 -6.80
CA GLY A 26 5.38 9.94 -6.11
C GLY A 26 5.00 10.26 -4.66
N TRP A 27 3.86 9.77 -4.15
CA TRP A 27 3.51 9.90 -2.74
C TRP A 27 4.03 8.73 -1.92
N LEU A 28 4.28 8.97 -0.63
CA LEU A 28 4.75 7.96 0.31
C LEU A 28 3.68 7.61 1.34
N LEU A 29 3.60 6.34 1.70
CA LEU A 29 2.85 5.84 2.85
C LEU A 29 3.84 5.48 3.95
N MET A 30 3.74 6.14 5.11
CA MET A 30 4.59 5.90 6.28
C MET A 30 3.75 5.36 7.43
N HIS A 31 4.17 4.26 8.03
CA HIS A 31 3.54 3.69 9.22
C HIS A 31 4.56 2.88 10.06
N PRO A 32 4.32 2.70 11.37
CA PRO A 32 5.10 1.79 12.20
C PRO A 32 5.14 0.36 11.63
N GLY A 33 6.32 -0.27 11.59
CA GLY A 33 6.46 -1.65 11.10
C GLY A 33 6.10 -2.75 12.11
N ARG A 34 6.00 -2.40 13.40
CA ARG A 34 5.80 -3.35 14.51
C ARG A 34 4.56 -3.03 15.33
N VAL A 35 4.01 -4.06 15.98
CA VAL A 35 2.93 -4.03 17.00
C VAL A 35 1.57 -3.51 16.52
N THR A 36 1.50 -2.30 15.94
CA THR A 36 0.26 -1.55 15.76
C THR A 36 -0.31 -1.63 14.35
N HIS A 37 0.53 -1.63 13.31
CA HIS A 37 0.07 -1.56 11.92
C HIS A 37 0.23 -2.90 11.21
N TYR A 38 -0.44 -3.93 11.75
CA TYR A 38 -0.56 -5.21 11.05
C TYR A 38 -1.35 -4.98 9.76
N HIS A 39 -0.72 -5.27 8.63
CA HIS A 39 -1.22 -4.90 7.31
C HIS A 39 -1.02 -6.00 6.28
N GLU A 40 -1.83 -5.95 5.24
CA GLU A 40 -1.78 -6.84 4.08
C GLU A 40 -1.74 -6.04 2.78
N GLY A 41 -1.10 -6.59 1.75
CA GLY A 41 -1.18 -6.09 0.40
C GLY A 41 -2.51 -6.53 -0.23
N LEU A 42 -3.27 -5.58 -0.76
CA LEU A 42 -4.48 -5.89 -1.52
C LEU A 42 -4.11 -6.39 -2.93
N GLN A 43 -4.93 -7.28 -3.49
CA GLN A 43 -4.67 -7.89 -4.80
C GLN A 43 -4.75 -6.87 -5.93
N VAL A 44 -3.75 -6.89 -6.82
CA VAL A 44 -3.79 -6.24 -8.13
C VAL A 44 -4.56 -7.18 -9.07
N THR A 45 -5.61 -6.67 -9.70
CA THR A 45 -6.53 -7.48 -10.53
C THR A 45 -6.21 -7.40 -12.02
N ASN A 46 -5.53 -6.34 -12.45
CA ASN A 46 -5.09 -6.15 -13.82
C ASN A 46 -3.81 -5.30 -13.88
N GLY A 47 -2.95 -5.52 -14.88
CA GLY A 47 -1.70 -4.78 -15.06
C GLY A 47 -0.65 -5.10 -13.99
N THR A 48 0.28 -4.15 -13.77
CA THR A 48 1.40 -4.33 -12.85
C THR A 48 1.59 -3.10 -11.96
N ARG A 49 1.53 -3.30 -10.64
CA ARG A 49 1.75 -2.23 -9.65
C ARG A 49 3.15 -2.35 -9.04
N TYR A 50 4.02 -1.38 -9.35
CA TYR A 50 5.33 -1.27 -8.70
C TYR A 50 5.24 -0.38 -7.45
N ILE A 51 5.91 -0.82 -6.38
CA ILE A 51 6.09 -0.05 -5.14
C ILE A 51 7.53 -0.17 -4.69
N MET A 52 8.01 0.85 -3.97
CA MET A 52 9.30 0.83 -3.29
C MET A 52 9.06 0.80 -1.78
N ILE A 53 9.71 -0.12 -1.08
CA ILE A 53 9.57 -0.32 0.36
C ILE A 53 10.97 -0.20 0.98
N SER A 54 11.05 0.50 2.11
CA SER A 54 12.22 0.50 2.99
C SER A 54 11.77 0.32 4.43
N PHE A 55 12.51 -0.49 5.20
CA PHE A 55 12.38 -0.56 6.64
C PHE A 55 13.49 0.29 7.25
N VAL A 56 13.08 1.41 7.86
CA VAL A 56 13.98 2.37 8.51
C VAL A 56 14.01 2.04 10.00
N ASP A 57 15.20 2.06 10.59
CA ASP A 57 15.47 1.72 12.00
C ASP A 57 14.96 0.33 12.41
N PRO A 58 15.60 -0.74 11.90
CA PRO A 58 15.18 -2.12 12.16
C PRO A 58 15.40 -2.56 13.60
#